data_AF-A0A6G0RIK4-F1
#
_entry.id   AF-A0A6G0RIK4-F1
#
_cell.length_a   1.000
_cell.length_b   1.000
_cell.length_c   1.000
_cell.angle_alpha   90.00
_cell.angle_beta   90.00
_cell.angle_gamma   90.00
#
_symmetry.space_group_name_H-M   'P 1'
#
loop_
_entity.id
_entity.type
_entity.pdbx_description
1 polymer ?
#
loop_
_entity_poly.entity_id
_entity_poly.type
_entity_poly.pdbx_seq_one_letter_code
_entity_poly.pdbx_strand_id
1 'polypeptide(L)' 'MTVVVATTQKIKHDDEVTMAYGDDLWFVCRCMQDGCRHRSIQDEQDP' A
#
# COMPACT_ATOMS: atom_id res chain seq x y z
N MET A 1 -13.08 -19.87 -1.04
CA MET A 1 -12.06 -19.21 -1.87
C MET A 1 -11.00 -18.66 -0.93
N THR A 2 -9.73 -18.94 -1.16
CA THR A 2 -8.62 -18.53 -0.29
C THR A 2 -7.66 -17.68 -1.11
N VAL A 3 -7.27 -16.51 -0.58
CA VAL A 3 -6.27 -15.63 -1.19
C VAL A 3 -4.94 -15.88 -0.50
N VAL A 4 -3.88 -16.07 -1.29
CA VAL A 4 -2.51 -16.23 -0.82
C VAL A 4 -1.70 -15.03 -1.28
N VAL A 5 -0.96 -14.43 -0.36
CA VAL A 5 -0.07 -13.30 -0.64
C VAL A 5 1.36 -13.80 -0.56
N ALA A 6 2.15 -13.53 -1.60
CA ALA A 6 3.57 -13.82 -1.66
C ALA A 6 4.35 -12.51 -1.67
N THR A 7 5.52 -12.52 -1.04
CA THR A 7 6.35 -11.32 -0.91
C THR A 7 7.12 -11.11 -2.21
N THR A 8 7.23 -9.86 -2.65
CA THR A 8 8.02 -9.52 -3.84
C THR A 8 9.51 -9.35 -3.52
N GLN A 9 9.85 -9.29 -2.23
CA GLN A 9 11.20 -9.03 -1.72
C GLN A 9 11.45 -9.84 -0.44
N LYS A 10 12.73 -9.87 -0.01
CA LYS A 10 13.10 -10.47 1.27
C LYS A 10 12.56 -9.61 2.41
N ILE A 11 11.87 -10.22 3.36
CA ILE A 11 11.43 -9.60 4.61
C ILE A 11 12.49 -9.91 5.67
N LYS A 12 12.97 -8.89 6.39
CA LYS A 12 13.78 -9.05 7.60
C LYS A 12 12.88 -9.00 8.84
N HIS A 13 13.44 -9.39 9.97
CA HIS A 13 12.75 -9.24 11.25
C HIS A 13 12.38 -7.76 11.48
N ASP A 14 11.16 -7.53 11.96
CA ASP A 14 10.54 -6.20 12.20
C ASP A 14 10.26 -5.34 10.96
N ASP A 15 10.44 -5.87 9.74
CA ASP A 15 10.04 -5.15 8.53
C ASP A 15 8.51 -5.10 8.41
N GLU A 16 7.97 -3.91 8.13
CA GLU A 16 6.57 -3.74 7.80
C GLU A 16 6.27 -4.38 6.43
N VAL A 17 5.27 -5.26 6.39
CA VAL A 17 4.79 -5.87 5.16
C VAL A 17 3.69 -5.00 4.58
N THR A 18 3.93 -4.45 3.41
CA THR A 18 2.95 -3.63 2.67
C THR A 18 2.43 -4.39 1.46
N MET A 19 1.22 -4.04 1.02
CA MET A 19 0.58 -4.65 -0.14
C MET A 19 -0.09 -3.60 -1.01
N ALA A 20 0.00 -3.76 -2.33
CA ALA A 20 -0.72 -2.93 -3.27
C ALA A 20 -2.16 -3.45 -3.40
N TYR A 21 -3.13 -2.65 -2.94
CA TYR A 21 -4.55 -3.00 -2.96
C TYR A 21 -5.22 -2.81 -4.33
N GLY A 22 -4.50 -2.23 -5.30
CA GLY A 22 -5.04 -1.83 -6.58
C GLY A 22 -5.29 -0.33 -6.65
N ASP A 23 -5.99 0.10 -7.69
CA ASP A 23 -6.13 1.51 -8.02
C ASP A 23 -7.36 2.16 -7.35
N ASP A 24 -8.42 1.38 -7.16
CA ASP A 24 -9.67 1.85 -6.56
C ASP A 24 -9.66 1.60 -5.05
N LEU A 25 -9.23 2.61 -4.30
CA LEU A 25 -9.18 2.58 -2.84
C LEU A 25 -10.36 3.35 -2.25
N TRP A 26 -10.90 2.82 -1.15
CA TRP A 26 -11.96 3.47 -0.35
C TRP A 26 -11.39 4.42 0.73
N PHE A 27 -10.08 4.62 0.74
CA PHE A 27 -9.33 5.45 1.67
C PHE A 27 -8.15 6.09 0.94
N VAL A 28 -7.59 7.14 1.53
CA VAL A 28 -6.36 7.79 1.05
C VAL A 28 -5.16 6.92 1.38
N CYS A 29 -4.45 6.43 0.36
CA CYS A 29 -3.21 5.70 0.56
C CYS A 29 -2.12 6.61 1.15
N ARG A 30 -1.56 6.27 2.31
CA ARG A 30 -0.52 7.06 3.01
C ARG A 30 0.84 6.37 3.06
N CYS A 31 1.19 5.63 2.01
CA CYS A 31 2.48 4.94 1.96
C CYS A 31 3.69 5.87 1.79
N MET A 32 3.47 7.14 1.43
CA MET A 32 4.48 8.20 1.26
C MET A 32 5.62 7.89 0.27
N GLN A 33 5.49 6.82 -0.53
CA GLN A 33 6.49 6.44 -1.52
C GLN A 33 6.48 7.39 -2.73
N ASP A 34 7.65 7.68 -3.28
CA ASP A 34 7.80 8.54 -4.47
C ASP A 34 7.07 7.99 -5.70
N GLY A 35 7.01 6.66 -5.83
CA GLY A 35 6.27 5.99 -6.89
C GLY A 35 4.79 5.72 -6.61
N CYS A 36 4.20 6.27 -5.53
CA CYS A 36 2.79 6.04 -5.23
C CYS A 36 1.90 6.65 -6.32
N ARG A 37 1.02 5.82 -6.91
CA ARG A 37 0.04 6.29 -7.91
C ARG A 37 -0.91 7.34 -7.33
N HIS A 38 -1.19 7.25 -6.03
CA HIS A 38 -2.10 8.15 -5.30
C HIS A 38 -1.36 9.27 -4.55
N ARG A 39 -0.09 9.55 -4.91
CA ARG A 39 0.76 10.52 -4.19
C ARG A 39 0.12 11.91 -4.06
N SER A 40 -0.62 12.36 -5.06
CA SER A 40 -1.20 13.71 -5.08
C SER A 40 -2.26 13.96 -4.02
N ILE A 41 -2.84 12.92 -3.41
CA ILE A 41 -3.94 13.04 -2.45
C ILE A 41 -3.56 12.56 -1.04
N GLN A 42 -2.29 12.21 -0.77
CA GLN A 42 -1.91 11.57 0.51
C GLN A 42 -2.08 12.48 1.74
N ASP A 43 -2.11 13.79 1.53
CA ASP A 43 -2.33 14.80 2.58
C ASP A 43 -3.81 15.14 2.78
N GLU A 44 -4.72 14.50 2.04
CA GLU A 44 -6.16 14.71 2.18
C GLU A 44 -6.76 13.85 3.31
N GLN A 45 -7.97 14.22 3.74
CA GLN A 45 -8.77 13.41 4.64
C GLN A 45 -9.38 12.23 3.89
N ASP A 46 -9.65 11.13 4.60
CA ASP A 46 -10.39 10.03 4.01
C ASP A 46 -11.82 10.48 3.62
N PRO A 47 -12.42 9.88 2.58
CA PRO A 47 -13.81 10.16 2.18
C PRO A 47 -14.84 10.00 3.29
#